data_AF-A0A915B6B7-F1
#
_entry.id   AF-A0A915B6B7-F1
#
_cell.length_a   1.000
_cell.length_b   1.000
_cell.length_c   1.000
_cell.angle_alpha   90.00
_cell.angle_beta   90.00
_cell.angle_gamma   90.00
#
_symmetry.space_group_name_H-M   'P 1'
#
loop_
_entity.id
_entity.type
_entity.pdbx_description
1 polymer ?
#
loop_
_entity_poly.entity_id
_entity_poly.type
_entity_poly.pdbx_seq_one_letter_code
_entity_poly.pdbx_strand_id
1 'polypeptide(L)'
;MLLKPNMENTFGRDWKMKSKPEGVPLVFETLSWLHGILVGACLKSEATAAAEFKGKTVMHDPMAMRPFMGYNFGKYLQHWINLDKPPHKVPRIYHVNWFRKNADGKFLWPGYGENIRVIDWIIRRLDGEPGIGKETPIGIVPTEGSINLNGLQGVNMSELMSVPRDYWLEDAKEVRHFIDEQIGPDLPAAIRTEMEAQEKRIGSL
;
A
#
# COMPACT_ATOMS: atom_id res chain seq x y z
N MET A 1 23.47 6.92 0.43
CA MET A 1 22.58 7.89 1.07
C MET A 1 21.45 7.12 1.76
N LEU A 2 21.47 7.03 3.09
CA LEU A 2 20.35 6.54 3.90
C LEU A 2 19.14 7.44 3.67
N LEU A 3 17.91 6.98 3.97
CA LEU A 3 16.70 7.83 3.88
C LEU A 3 16.97 9.19 4.55
N LYS A 4 16.59 10.30 3.89
CA LYS A 4 16.98 11.63 4.37
C LYS A 4 16.34 11.88 5.75
N PRO A 5 17.11 12.26 6.80
CA PRO A 5 16.59 12.21 8.18
C PRO A 5 15.56 13.26 8.59
N ASN A 6 15.17 14.24 7.76
CA ASN A 6 14.32 15.35 8.22
C ASN A 6 13.37 15.85 7.13
N MET A 7 12.06 15.83 7.41
CA MET A 7 11.04 16.59 6.68
C MET A 7 10.00 17.18 7.63
N GLU A 8 10.45 17.93 8.65
CA GLU A 8 9.54 18.80 9.41
C GLU A 8 9.49 20.24 8.87
N ASN A 9 10.37 20.65 7.92
CA ASN A 9 10.53 22.08 7.59
C ASN A 9 10.48 22.46 6.09
N THR A 10 9.92 21.63 5.21
CA THR A 10 9.64 22.03 3.80
C THR A 10 8.15 22.13 3.48
N PHE A 11 7.26 21.84 4.42
CA PHE A 11 5.81 21.95 4.21
C PHE A 11 5.33 23.40 4.37
N GLY A 12 5.50 24.17 3.30
CA GLY A 12 4.70 25.36 3.07
C GLY A 12 3.21 24.98 3.04
N ARG A 13 2.47 25.50 4.02
CA ARG A 13 1.01 25.69 4.11
C ARG A 13 0.23 25.18 2.87
N ASP A 14 -0.37 23.99 2.97
CA ASP A 14 -1.70 23.61 2.42
C ASP A 14 -1.85 22.12 2.06
N TRP A 15 -0.80 21.32 2.12
CA TRP A 15 -0.92 19.86 1.98
C TRP A 15 -1.25 19.22 3.34
N LYS A 16 -2.51 19.33 3.78
CA LYS A 16 -3.00 18.44 4.84
C LYS A 16 -3.00 17.03 4.26
N MET A 17 -1.96 16.26 4.58
CA MET A 17 -1.97 14.81 4.43
C MET A 17 -3.22 14.32 5.18
N LYS A 18 -4.32 14.10 4.44
CA LYS A 18 -5.53 13.56 5.03
C LYS A 18 -5.09 12.27 5.70
N SER A 19 -5.39 12.14 6.99
CA SER A 19 -5.11 10.90 7.71
C SER A 19 -5.68 9.74 6.88
N LYS A 20 -5.11 8.55 7.05
CA LYS A 20 -5.43 7.37 6.24
C LYS A 20 -6.68 6.56 6.67
N PRO A 21 -7.77 7.07 7.29
CA PRO A 21 -8.96 6.23 7.40
C PRO A 21 -9.63 5.95 6.06
N GLU A 22 -9.28 6.65 4.98
CA GLU A 22 -9.98 6.63 3.71
C GLU A 22 -9.09 6.11 2.56
N GLY A 23 -9.69 5.42 1.58
CA GLY A 23 -9.09 5.18 0.25
C GLY A 23 -8.42 3.83 -0.01
N VAL A 24 -7.64 3.29 0.93
CA VAL A 24 -6.97 1.98 0.77
C VAL A 24 -7.90 0.84 1.20
N PRO A 25 -8.17 -0.17 0.34
CA PRO A 25 -9.10 -1.26 0.67
C PRO A 25 -8.50 -2.24 1.69
N LEU A 26 -9.36 -3.12 2.25
CA LEU A 26 -8.96 -4.14 3.23
C LEU A 26 -7.78 -4.99 2.76
N VAL A 27 -7.81 -5.42 1.51
CA VAL A 27 -6.76 -6.23 0.89
C VAL A 27 -6.73 -5.99 -0.62
N PHE A 28 -5.54 -6.01 -1.21
CA PHE A 28 -5.38 -6.20 -2.65
C PHE A 28 -4.09 -6.97 -2.94
N GLU A 29 -4.13 -7.78 -4.00
CA GLU A 29 -2.98 -8.43 -4.61
C GLU A 29 -2.35 -7.48 -5.62
N THR A 30 -1.02 -7.44 -5.66
CA THR A 30 -0.27 -6.61 -6.61
C THR A 30 -0.20 -7.28 -7.98
N LEU A 31 -0.16 -6.48 -9.06
CA LEU A 31 -0.22 -6.98 -10.45
C LEU A 31 1.04 -7.74 -10.90
N SER A 32 2.17 -7.48 -10.26
CA SER A 32 3.47 -8.08 -10.58
C SER A 32 4.42 -7.93 -9.39
N TRP A 33 5.56 -8.63 -9.42
CA TRP A 33 6.62 -8.44 -8.43
C TRP A 33 7.10 -6.99 -8.38
N LEU A 34 7.33 -6.38 -9.55
CA LEU A 34 7.77 -4.98 -9.65
C LEU A 34 6.74 -4.01 -9.07
N HIS A 35 5.45 -4.24 -9.36
CA HIS A 35 4.36 -3.47 -8.77
C HIS A 35 4.31 -3.65 -7.25
N GLY A 36 4.55 -4.86 -6.74
CA GLY A 36 4.63 -5.11 -5.30
C GLY A 36 5.81 -4.42 -4.63
N ILE A 37 6.96 -4.31 -5.30
CA ILE A 37 8.10 -3.52 -4.81
C ILE A 37 7.71 -2.04 -4.71
N LEU A 38 7.04 -1.49 -5.74
CA LEU A 38 6.55 -0.11 -5.71
C LEU A 38 5.57 0.08 -4.53
N VAL A 39 4.55 -0.78 -4.40
CA VAL A 39 3.57 -0.70 -3.31
C VAL A 39 4.25 -0.76 -1.94
N GLY A 40 5.25 -1.62 -1.75
CA GLY A 40 6.04 -1.67 -0.51
C GLY A 40 6.86 -0.39 -0.30
N ALA A 41 7.46 0.17 -1.35
CA ALA A 41 8.22 1.42 -1.28
C ALA A 41 7.36 2.64 -0.95
N CYS A 42 6.06 2.59 -1.26
CA CYS A 42 5.09 3.66 -1.04
C CYS A 42 4.25 3.46 0.23
N LEU A 43 4.57 2.44 1.04
CA LEU A 43 3.82 2.14 2.25
C LEU A 43 3.81 3.36 3.18
N LYS A 44 2.62 3.73 3.67
CA LYS A 44 2.47 4.79 4.69
C LYS A 44 1.63 4.26 5.84
N SER A 45 2.07 4.50 7.06
CA SER A 45 1.41 4.06 8.29
C SER A 45 1.11 5.28 9.19
N GLU A 46 0.10 5.17 10.04
CA GLU A 46 -0.14 6.16 11.11
C GLU A 46 0.96 5.98 12.16
N ALA A 47 1.56 7.09 12.60
CA ALA A 47 2.60 7.03 13.63
C ALA A 47 2.10 6.29 14.88
N THR A 48 2.78 5.20 15.25
CA THR A 48 2.49 4.47 16.49
C THR A 48 3.17 5.15 17.68
N ALA A 49 2.63 4.97 18.87
CA ALA A 49 3.19 5.50 20.12
C ALA A 49 4.63 5.01 20.44
N ALA A 50 5.15 4.02 19.70
CA ALA A 50 6.51 3.51 19.85
C ALA A 50 7.59 4.39 19.20
N ALA A 51 7.22 5.33 18.33
CA ALA A 51 8.14 6.31 17.78
C ALA A 51 7.96 7.65 18.50
N GLU A 52 9.04 8.37 18.76
CA GLU A 52 9.07 9.65 19.50
C GLU A 52 8.24 10.79 18.83
N PHE A 53 7.59 10.51 17.70
CA PHE A 53 6.74 11.44 16.96
C PHE A 53 5.41 11.65 17.67
N LYS A 54 5.26 12.81 18.31
CA LYS A 54 4.00 13.28 18.90
C LYS A 54 3.01 13.69 17.79
N GLY A 55 2.11 12.80 17.40
CA GLY A 55 0.95 13.15 16.58
C GLY A 55 0.42 11.99 15.74
N LYS A 56 -0.89 11.98 15.47
CA LYS A 56 -1.56 11.06 14.53
C LYS A 56 -1.27 11.46 13.07
N THR A 57 0.01 11.59 12.72
CA THR A 57 0.43 11.96 11.37
C THR A 57 0.71 10.69 10.59
N VAL A 58 0.18 10.61 9.38
CA VAL A 58 0.54 9.53 8.44
C VAL A 58 1.96 9.80 7.96
N MET A 59 2.81 8.78 8.00
CA MET A 59 4.18 8.88 7.53
C MET A 59 4.47 7.78 6.54
N HIS A 60 5.29 8.07 5.54
CA HIS A 60 5.89 7.02 4.71
C HIS A 60 6.80 6.16 5.57
N ASP A 61 6.62 4.85 5.45
CA ASP A 61 7.42 3.82 6.07
C ASP A 61 7.71 2.72 5.04
N PRO A 62 8.56 3.01 4.04
CA PRO A 62 8.85 2.10 2.94
C PRO A 62 9.25 0.73 3.48
N MET A 63 8.52 -0.30 3.08
CA MET A 63 8.75 -1.71 3.42
C MET A 63 8.73 -1.98 4.95
N ALA A 64 8.18 -1.07 5.76
CA ALA A 64 8.35 -1.07 7.22
C ALA A 64 9.82 -1.01 7.68
N MET A 65 10.69 -0.45 6.84
CA MET A 65 12.15 -0.44 7.02
C MET A 65 12.70 0.97 7.24
N ARG A 66 11.87 2.00 7.39
CA ARG A 66 12.37 3.39 7.52
C ARG A 66 13.41 3.58 8.62
N PRO A 67 13.23 3.09 9.86
CA PRO A 67 14.25 3.23 10.91
C PRO A 67 15.35 2.16 10.85
N PHE A 68 15.23 1.17 9.96
CA PHE A 68 16.10 -0.01 9.90
C PHE A 68 16.95 -0.09 8.62
N MET A 69 16.84 0.91 7.74
CA MET A 69 17.53 0.90 6.45
C MET A 69 19.05 0.97 6.68
N GLY A 70 19.77 -0.12 6.37
CA GLY A 70 21.22 -0.22 6.60
C GLY A 70 22.09 0.35 5.46
N TYR A 71 21.50 0.68 4.32
CA TYR A 71 22.20 1.22 3.16
C TYR A 71 21.26 2.06 2.28
N ASN A 72 21.72 2.49 1.10
CA ASN A 72 20.95 3.37 0.23
C ASN A 72 19.62 2.73 -0.24
N PHE A 73 18.53 3.49 -0.13
CA PHE A 73 17.19 2.98 -0.43
C PHE A 73 16.99 2.63 -1.91
N GLY A 74 17.54 3.41 -2.85
CA GLY A 74 17.50 3.07 -4.28
C GLY A 74 18.20 1.74 -4.58
N LYS A 75 19.37 1.52 -3.98
CA LYS A 75 20.08 0.22 -4.03
C LYS A 75 19.28 -0.90 -3.36
N TYR A 76 18.54 -0.60 -2.29
CA TYR A 76 17.67 -1.56 -1.62
C TYR A 76 16.53 -2.01 -2.54
N LEU A 77 15.87 -1.08 -3.24
CA LEU A 77 14.86 -1.43 -4.24
C LEU A 77 15.47 -2.24 -5.39
N GLN A 78 16.67 -1.87 -5.85
CA GLN A 78 17.39 -2.63 -6.87
C GLN A 78 17.72 -4.07 -6.41
N HIS A 79 18.00 -4.27 -5.12
CA HIS A 79 18.19 -5.59 -4.55
C HIS A 79 16.91 -6.44 -4.66
N TRP A 80 15.75 -5.89 -4.29
CA TRP A 80 14.46 -6.58 -4.44
C TRP A 80 14.13 -6.91 -5.90
N ILE A 81 14.43 -6.01 -6.85
CA ILE A 81 14.28 -6.29 -8.29
C ILE A 81 15.15 -7.48 -8.72
N ASN A 82 16.38 -7.57 -8.21
CA ASN A 82 17.30 -8.64 -8.56
C ASN A 82 16.88 -10.03 -8.04
N LEU A 83 15.94 -10.11 -7.08
CA LEU A 83 15.38 -11.38 -6.63
C LEU A 83 14.47 -12.03 -7.67
N ASP A 84 13.95 -11.28 -8.64
CA ASP A 84 13.13 -11.82 -9.74
C ASP A 84 14.01 -12.36 -10.89
N LYS A 85 14.97 -13.20 -10.52
CA LYS A 85 15.93 -13.83 -11.45
C LYS A 85 16.12 -15.30 -11.08
N PRO A 86 16.33 -16.19 -12.07
CA PRO A 86 16.65 -17.58 -11.79
C PRO A 86 17.86 -17.71 -10.85
N PRO A 87 17.86 -18.66 -9.89
CA PRO A 87 16.87 -19.73 -9.69
C PRO A 87 15.70 -19.35 -8.75
N HIS A 88 15.55 -18.08 -8.38
CA HIS A 88 14.57 -17.66 -7.38
C HIS A 88 13.13 -17.72 -7.92
N LYS A 89 12.19 -18.04 -7.02
CA LYS A 89 10.74 -17.91 -7.24
C LYS A 89 10.23 -16.84 -6.30
N VAL A 90 9.81 -15.71 -6.85
CA VAL A 90 9.28 -14.60 -6.04
C VAL A 90 7.84 -14.89 -5.58
N PRO A 91 7.46 -14.55 -4.35
CA PRO A 91 6.10 -14.71 -3.88
C PRO A 91 5.19 -13.64 -4.50
N ARG A 92 3.87 -13.89 -4.48
CA ARG A 92 2.90 -12.84 -4.75
C ARG A 92 2.87 -11.87 -3.57
N ILE A 93 2.78 -10.57 -3.85
CA ILE A 93 2.73 -9.52 -2.83
C ILE A 93 1.30 -9.04 -2.67
N TYR A 94 0.88 -8.90 -1.41
CA TYR A 94 -0.42 -8.37 -1.01
C TYR A 94 -0.23 -7.17 -0.08
N HIS A 95 -1.11 -6.20 -0.16
CA HIS A 95 -1.20 -5.09 0.78
C HIS A 95 -2.53 -5.16 1.52
N VAL A 96 -2.50 -4.96 2.83
CA VAL A 96 -3.69 -5.03 3.70
C VAL A 96 -3.89 -3.72 4.47
N ASN A 97 -5.14 -3.39 4.76
CA ASN A 97 -5.51 -2.26 5.61
C ASN A 97 -6.60 -2.67 6.61
N TRP A 98 -6.17 -3.02 7.83
CA TRP A 98 -7.07 -3.35 8.93
C TRP A 98 -7.73 -2.13 9.58
N PHE A 99 -7.25 -0.93 9.25
CA PHE A 99 -7.51 0.30 10.01
C PHE A 99 -8.40 1.30 9.27
N ARG A 100 -8.98 0.90 8.13
CA ARG A 100 -9.92 1.72 7.38
C ARG A 100 -11.12 2.08 8.26
N LYS A 101 -11.53 3.35 8.27
CA LYS A 101 -12.68 3.83 9.04
C LYS A 101 -13.72 4.45 8.12
N ASN A 102 -14.96 4.44 8.57
CA ASN A 102 -16.05 5.18 7.92
C ASN A 102 -15.99 6.68 8.29
N ALA A 103 -16.94 7.45 7.74
CA ALA A 103 -17.07 8.89 8.02
C ALA A 103 -17.29 9.23 9.51
N ASP A 104 -17.83 8.30 10.30
CA ASP A 104 -18.01 8.45 11.75
C ASP A 104 -16.76 8.09 12.57
N GLY A 105 -15.66 7.71 11.90
CA GLY A 105 -14.42 7.30 12.55
C GLY A 105 -14.45 5.89 13.15
N LYS A 106 -15.46 5.07 12.83
CA LYS A 106 -15.55 3.66 13.24
C LYS A 106 -14.79 2.77 12.26
N PHE A 107 -14.09 1.76 12.76
CA PHE A 107 -13.43 0.78 11.91
C PHE A 107 -14.45 0.00 11.08
N LEU A 108 -14.18 -0.12 9.79
CA LEU A 108 -15.00 -0.88 8.85
C LEU A 108 -14.76 -2.39 8.96
N TRP A 109 -13.63 -2.79 9.53
CA TRP A 109 -13.24 -4.18 9.74
C TRP A 109 -12.98 -4.46 11.22
N PRO A 110 -13.50 -5.56 11.79
CA PRO A 110 -13.31 -5.89 13.20
C PRO A 110 -11.86 -6.21 13.59
N GLY A 111 -11.04 -6.68 12.65
CA GLY A 111 -9.63 -6.96 12.90
C GLY A 111 -9.37 -8.23 13.72
N TYR A 112 -8.18 -8.31 14.32
CA TYR A 112 -7.75 -9.40 15.21
C TYR A 112 -7.94 -10.80 14.57
N GLY A 113 -8.64 -11.71 15.24
CA GLY A 113 -8.91 -13.06 14.76
C GLY A 113 -9.67 -13.08 13.43
N GLU A 114 -10.49 -12.07 13.14
CA GLU A 114 -11.26 -12.01 11.90
C GLU A 114 -10.37 -11.80 10.68
N ASN A 115 -9.13 -11.30 10.85
CA ASN A 115 -8.15 -11.19 9.76
C ASN A 115 -7.87 -12.53 9.09
N ILE A 116 -8.13 -13.66 9.75
CA ILE A 116 -8.02 -14.99 9.15
C ILE A 116 -8.85 -15.13 7.86
N ARG A 117 -9.97 -14.41 7.75
CA ARG A 117 -10.84 -14.43 6.54
C ARG A 117 -10.17 -13.81 5.32
N VAL A 118 -9.29 -12.82 5.55
CA VAL A 118 -8.49 -12.23 4.49
C VAL A 118 -7.30 -13.12 4.13
N ILE A 119 -6.70 -13.77 5.13
CA ILE A 119 -5.65 -14.77 4.88
C ILE A 119 -6.20 -15.97 4.11
N ASP A 120 -7.41 -16.45 4.43
CA ASP A 120 -8.14 -17.47 3.67
C ASP A 120 -8.30 -17.06 2.19
N TRP A 121 -8.75 -15.83 1.95
CA TRP A 121 -8.85 -15.30 0.58
C TRP A 121 -7.49 -15.28 -0.14
N ILE A 122 -6.41 -14.87 0.54
CA ILE A 122 -5.04 -14.88 -0.01
C ILE A 122 -4.62 -16.32 -0.38
N ILE A 123 -4.88 -17.30 0.48
CA ILE A 123 -4.54 -18.71 0.22
C ILE A 123 -5.31 -19.21 -1.01
N ARG A 124 -6.61 -18.96 -1.08
CA ARG A 124 -7.45 -19.35 -2.22
C ARG A 124 -7.00 -18.67 -3.53
N ARG A 125 -6.49 -17.43 -3.46
CA ARG A 125 -5.87 -16.73 -4.61
C ARG A 125 -4.58 -17.41 -5.07
N LEU A 126 -3.78 -17.91 -4.13
CA LEU A 126 -2.55 -18.66 -4.42
C LEU A 126 -2.85 -20.04 -5.01
N ASP A 127 -3.91 -20.71 -4.55
CA ASP A 127 -4.41 -21.99 -5.09
C ASP A 127 -5.08 -21.86 -6.46
N GLY A 128 -5.33 -20.63 -6.92
CA GLY A 128 -5.86 -20.36 -8.25
C GLY A 128 -7.37 -20.49 -8.34
N GLU A 129 -8.11 -20.31 -7.25
CA GLU A 129 -9.57 -20.33 -7.28
C GLU A 129 -10.10 -19.27 -8.27
N PRO A 130 -10.95 -19.66 -9.24
CA PRO A 130 -11.40 -18.76 -10.28
C PRO A 130 -12.44 -17.78 -9.74
N GLY A 131 -12.41 -16.53 -10.23
CA GLY A 131 -13.47 -15.55 -10.00
C GLY A 131 -13.50 -14.91 -8.60
N ILE A 132 -12.58 -15.25 -7.70
CA ILE A 132 -12.51 -14.63 -6.35
C ILE A 132 -11.76 -13.29 -6.32
N GLY A 133 -11.18 -12.87 -7.45
CA GLY A 133 -10.45 -11.60 -7.58
C GLY A 133 -10.93 -10.81 -8.79
N LYS A 134 -11.01 -9.48 -8.65
CA LYS A 134 -11.36 -8.53 -9.71
C LYS A 134 -10.23 -7.51 -9.86
N GLU A 135 -9.80 -7.29 -11.09
CA GLU A 135 -8.81 -6.26 -11.41
C GLU A 135 -9.35 -4.85 -11.14
N THR A 136 -8.48 -4.02 -10.59
CA THR A 136 -8.65 -2.59 -10.40
C THR A 136 -7.34 -1.89 -10.77
N PRO A 137 -7.37 -0.57 -10.97
CA PRO A 137 -6.15 0.21 -11.23
C PRO A 137 -5.01 0.07 -10.22
N ILE A 138 -5.32 -0.32 -8.97
CA ILE A 138 -4.36 -0.49 -7.89
C ILE A 138 -3.91 -1.94 -7.66
N GLY A 139 -4.48 -2.91 -8.39
CA GLY A 139 -4.28 -4.34 -8.13
C GLY A 139 -5.56 -5.15 -8.19
N ILE A 140 -5.50 -6.40 -7.75
CA ILE A 140 -6.64 -7.31 -7.73
C ILE A 140 -7.28 -7.29 -6.33
N VAL A 141 -8.55 -6.93 -6.26
CA VAL A 141 -9.33 -6.96 -5.01
C VAL A 141 -10.26 -8.17 -4.96
N PRO A 142 -10.68 -8.63 -3.77
CA PRO A 142 -11.76 -9.60 -3.62
C PRO A 142 -13.02 -9.22 -4.43
N THR A 143 -13.60 -10.20 -5.12
CA THR A 143 -14.96 -10.05 -5.67
C THR A 143 -15.99 -10.09 -4.55
N GLU A 144 -17.20 -9.60 -4.83
CA GLU A 144 -18.31 -9.66 -3.89
C GLU A 144 -18.60 -11.13 -3.48
N GLY A 145 -18.77 -11.36 -2.18
CA GLY A 145 -19.01 -12.69 -1.62
C GLY A 145 -17.78 -13.59 -1.51
N SER A 146 -16.60 -13.19 -2.01
CA SER A 146 -15.40 -14.03 -1.95
C SER A 146 -14.72 -14.08 -0.58
N ILE A 147 -14.96 -13.07 0.27
CA ILE A 147 -14.56 -13.09 1.69
C ILE A 147 -15.72 -13.61 2.52
N ASN A 148 -15.47 -14.64 3.33
CA ASN A 148 -16.47 -15.22 4.22
C ASN A 148 -16.83 -14.23 5.34
N LEU A 149 -18.09 -13.79 5.40
CA LEU A 149 -18.62 -12.91 6.45
C LEU A 149 -19.53 -13.63 7.45
N ASN A 150 -19.63 -14.96 7.41
CA ASN A 150 -20.49 -15.70 8.33
C ASN A 150 -20.11 -15.41 9.79
N GLY A 151 -21.11 -15.00 10.57
CA GLY A 151 -20.95 -14.59 11.97
C GLY A 151 -20.55 -13.13 12.17
N LEU A 152 -20.28 -12.36 11.10
CA LEU A 152 -20.03 -10.93 11.17
C LEU A 152 -21.30 -10.13 10.85
N GLN A 153 -21.61 -9.14 11.67
CA GLN A 153 -22.72 -8.22 11.45
C GLN A 153 -22.21 -6.83 11.11
N GLY A 154 -22.87 -6.15 10.17
CA GLY A 154 -22.62 -4.73 9.87
C GLY A 154 -21.34 -4.42 9.10
N VAL A 155 -20.64 -5.42 8.53
CA VAL A 155 -19.48 -5.17 7.66
C VAL A 155 -19.95 -4.65 6.31
N ASN A 156 -19.63 -3.39 6.02
CA ASN A 156 -19.89 -2.78 4.71
C ASN A 156 -18.75 -3.11 3.72
N MET A 157 -18.82 -4.25 3.04
CA MET A 157 -17.78 -4.67 2.09
C MET A 157 -17.60 -3.71 0.91
N SER A 158 -18.68 -3.10 0.42
CA SER A 158 -18.61 -2.15 -0.70
C SER A 158 -17.75 -0.93 -0.34
N GLU A 159 -18.00 -0.35 0.84
CA GLU A 159 -17.20 0.76 1.34
C GLU A 159 -15.78 0.32 1.68
N LEU A 160 -15.63 -0.81 2.38
CA LEU A 160 -14.34 -1.35 2.82
C LEU A 160 -13.40 -1.68 1.65
N MET A 161 -13.94 -2.13 0.53
CA MET A 161 -13.19 -2.48 -0.68
C MET A 161 -13.14 -1.37 -1.74
N SER A 162 -13.77 -0.23 -1.50
CA SER A 162 -13.82 0.85 -2.50
C SER A 162 -12.43 1.44 -2.79
N VAL A 163 -12.23 1.83 -4.05
CA VAL A 163 -11.01 2.44 -4.61
C VAL A 163 -11.38 3.82 -5.18
N PRO A 164 -11.55 4.85 -4.33
CA PRO A 164 -12.05 6.15 -4.76
C PRO A 164 -11.04 6.91 -5.62
N ARG A 165 -11.45 7.33 -6.82
CA ARG A 165 -10.60 8.01 -7.83
C ARG A 165 -9.80 9.18 -7.27
N ASP A 166 -10.47 10.13 -6.62
CA ASP A 166 -9.83 11.36 -6.16
C ASP A 166 -8.75 11.10 -5.10
N TYR A 167 -8.97 10.10 -4.24
CA TYR A 167 -7.97 9.66 -3.28
C TYR A 167 -6.71 9.14 -3.98
N TRP A 168 -6.88 8.24 -4.95
CA TRP A 168 -5.75 7.60 -5.63
C TRP A 168 -4.99 8.55 -6.56
N LEU A 169 -5.68 9.54 -7.14
CA LEU A 169 -5.03 10.61 -7.90
C LEU A 169 -4.14 11.49 -7.00
N GLU A 170 -4.62 11.83 -5.81
CA GLU A 170 -3.83 12.59 -4.82
C GLU A 170 -2.69 11.74 -4.25
N ASP A 171 -2.96 10.47 -3.93
CA ASP A 171 -1.97 9.52 -3.42
C ASP A 171 -0.82 9.32 -4.42
N ALA A 172 -1.12 9.18 -5.72
CA ALA A 172 -0.11 9.01 -6.76
C ALA A 172 0.82 10.24 -6.90
N LYS A 173 0.27 11.46 -6.84
CA LYS A 173 1.07 12.70 -6.85
C LYS A 173 2.00 12.78 -5.65
N GLU A 174 1.46 12.46 -4.48
CA GLU A 174 2.20 12.52 -3.22
C GLU A 174 3.31 11.45 -3.18
N VAL A 175 3.01 10.23 -3.64
CA VAL A 175 3.98 9.13 -3.75
C VAL A 175 5.13 9.50 -4.69
N ARG A 176 4.82 10.08 -5.86
CA ARG A 176 5.85 10.55 -6.79
C ARG A 176 6.77 11.56 -6.13
N HIS A 177 6.19 12.57 -5.48
CA HIS A 177 6.94 13.59 -4.77
C HIS A 177 7.85 12.97 -3.70
N PHE A 178 7.33 12.08 -2.86
CA PHE A 178 8.09 11.37 -1.84
C PHE A 178 9.27 10.57 -2.45
N ILE A 179 9.02 9.78 -3.49
CA ILE A 179 10.05 8.95 -4.13
C ILE A 179 11.15 9.81 -4.75
N ASP A 180 10.79 10.87 -5.50
CA ASP A 180 11.75 11.74 -6.15
C ASP A 180 12.59 12.51 -5.10
N GLU A 181 12.01 12.91 -3.96
CA GLU A 181 12.75 13.59 -2.89
C GLU A 181 13.68 12.66 -2.10
N GLN A 182 13.21 11.45 -1.76
CA GLN A 182 13.94 10.52 -0.91
C GLN A 182 14.98 9.70 -1.66
N ILE A 183 14.72 9.36 -2.92
CA ILE A 183 15.58 8.49 -3.73
C ILE A 183 16.26 9.29 -4.84
N GLY A 184 15.50 10.14 -5.53
CA GLY A 184 16.00 11.01 -6.59
C GLY A 184 16.75 10.24 -7.69
N PRO A 185 18.04 10.56 -7.96
CA PRO A 185 18.80 9.94 -9.04
C PRO A 185 19.10 8.45 -8.81
N ASP A 186 19.02 7.96 -7.57
CA ASP A 186 19.26 6.54 -7.25
C ASP A 186 18.02 5.65 -7.54
N LEU A 187 16.92 6.22 -8.03
CA LEU A 187 15.69 5.48 -8.31
C LEU A 187 15.91 4.49 -9.46
N PRO A 188 15.72 3.18 -9.27
CA PRO A 188 15.81 2.22 -10.36
C PRO A 188 14.83 2.57 -11.47
N ALA A 189 15.30 2.55 -12.72
CA ALA A 189 14.47 2.88 -13.89
C ALA A 189 13.19 2.04 -13.96
N ALA A 190 13.26 0.76 -13.57
CA ALA A 190 12.09 -0.12 -13.51
C ALA A 190 11.01 0.37 -12.54
N ILE A 191 11.38 0.92 -11.37
CA ILE A 191 10.42 1.50 -10.43
C ILE A 191 9.80 2.77 -10.99
N ARG A 192 10.60 3.60 -11.68
CA ARG A 192 10.07 4.80 -12.37
C ARG A 192 9.02 4.43 -13.41
N THR A 193 9.31 3.43 -14.26
CA THR A 193 8.36 2.94 -15.27
C THR A 193 7.10 2.35 -14.63
N GLU A 194 7.22 1.58 -13.55
CA GLU A 194 6.05 1.03 -12.86
C GLU A 194 5.20 2.14 -12.21
N MET A 195 5.84 3.18 -11.66
CA MET A 195 5.15 4.35 -11.09
C MET A 195 4.36 5.12 -12.16
N GLU A 196 4.94 5.34 -13.34
CA GLU A 196 4.26 5.94 -14.48
C GLU A 196 3.09 5.06 -14.99
N ALA A 197 3.28 3.75 -15.01
CA ALA A 197 2.23 2.80 -15.39
C ALA A 197 1.07 2.82 -14.37
N GLN A 198 1.37 2.87 -13.07
CA GLN A 198 0.39 2.98 -12.00
C GLN A 198 -0.42 4.28 -12.11
N GLU A 199 0.24 5.42 -12.33
CA GLU A 199 -0.43 6.70 -12.55
C GLU A 199 -1.38 6.67 -13.75
N LYS A 200 -0.95 6.05 -14.86
CA LYS A 200 -1.82 5.88 -16.04
C LYS A 200 -3.05 5.03 -15.72
N ARG A 201 -2.89 3.93 -14.98
CA ARG A 201 -4.01 3.09 -14.54
C ARG A 201 -4.97 3.90 -13.66
N ILE A 202 -4.45 4.61 -12.66
CA ILE A 202 -5.24 5.43 -11.74
C ILE A 202 -5.96 6.56 -12.49
N GLY A 203 -5.33 7.17 -13.49
CA GLY A 203 -5.95 8.21 -14.32
C GLY A 203 -7.17 7.74 -15.11
N SER A 204 -7.31 6.43 -15.32
CA SER A 204 -8.44 5.79 -15.99
C SER A 204 -9.59 5.35 -15.08
N LEU A 205 -9.46 5.52 -13.75
CA LEU A 205 -10.57 5.38 -12.79
C LEU A 205 -11.71 6.36 -13.09
#